data_AF-A0A9E5HJC4-F1
#
_entry.id   AF-A0A9E5HJC4-F1
#
_cell.length_a   1.000
_cell.length_b   1.000
_cell.length_c   1.000
_cell.angle_alpha   90.00
_cell.angle_beta   90.00
_cell.angle_gamma   90.00
#
_symmetry.space_group_name_H-M   'P 1'
#
loop_
_entity.id
_entity.type
_entity.pdbx_description
1 polymer ?
#
loop_
_entity_poly.entity_id
_entity_poly.type
_entity_poly.pdbx_seq_one_letter_code
_entity_poly.pdbx_strand_id
1 'polypeptide(L)'
;IMTDVALDPYNIDGHDGFVVDGKILNDETVEALVKQALSQAEAGADIIGPSDMMDGRIGALRNALESHGHTNVMLMSYAAKYASGFYGPFRDAVGASGALKGDKSSYQMDPANSDEALRLVARDLSEGADMVMVKPGMPYLDICRLVKAAFGAPTFAYQVSGEYAMIQAAIQNGWLDSDKVIMESLLTFKRAGCDGILTYFAPEAARRLAKLG
;
A
#
# COMPACT_ATOMS: atom_id res chain seq x y z
N ILE A 1 11.58 -10.84 0.40
CA ILE A 1 11.73 -9.43 0.01
C ILE A 1 10.46 -9.03 -0.73
N MET A 2 9.86 -7.91 -0.36
CA MET A 2 8.73 -7.32 -1.06
C MET A 2 9.20 -6.07 -1.80
N THR A 3 8.84 -5.92 -3.08
CA THR A 3 9.15 -4.75 -3.90
C THR A 3 7.87 -4.04 -4.33
N ASP A 4 7.92 -2.71 -4.38
CA ASP A 4 6.80 -1.88 -4.84
C ASP A 4 6.80 -1.79 -6.37
N VAL A 5 5.60 -1.81 -6.96
CA VAL A 5 5.37 -1.59 -8.39
C VAL A 5 4.43 -0.41 -8.57
N ALA A 6 5.02 0.71 -8.97
CA ALA A 6 4.40 1.97 -9.33
C ALA A 6 5.46 2.83 -10.04
N LEU A 7 5.02 3.80 -10.84
CA LEU A 7 5.93 4.66 -11.60
C LEU A 7 6.29 5.96 -10.89
N ASP A 8 5.72 6.27 -9.72
CA ASP A 8 5.89 7.58 -9.09
C ASP A 8 7.34 7.99 -8.77
N PRO A 9 8.28 7.09 -8.39
CA PRO A 9 9.69 7.46 -8.22
C PRO A 9 10.43 7.66 -9.54
N TYR A 10 9.86 7.22 -10.66
CA TYR A 10 10.46 7.22 -11.99
C TYR A 10 9.78 8.22 -12.95
N ASN A 11 8.73 8.89 -12.47
CA ASN A 11 7.90 9.82 -13.24
C ASN A 11 8.23 11.27 -12.86
N ILE A 12 8.54 12.10 -13.87
CA ILE A 12 8.88 13.51 -13.67
C ILE A 12 7.74 14.34 -13.07
N ASP A 13 6.50 13.89 -13.21
CA ASP A 13 5.31 14.52 -12.64
C ASP A 13 4.84 13.82 -11.34
N GLY A 14 5.58 12.83 -10.83
CA GLY A 14 5.32 12.17 -9.55
C GLY A 14 4.03 11.31 -9.49
N HIS A 15 3.43 11.01 -10.64
CA HIS A 15 2.25 10.15 -10.74
C HIS A 15 2.61 8.67 -10.84
N ASP A 16 1.72 7.81 -10.33
CA ASP A 16 1.92 6.35 -10.30
C ASP A 16 1.85 5.73 -11.73
N GLY A 17 1.38 6.50 -12.72
CA GLY A 17 1.25 6.11 -14.13
C GLY A 17 1.61 7.22 -15.12
N PHE A 18 1.61 6.90 -16.42
CA PHE A 18 1.94 7.85 -17.49
C PHE A 18 0.97 9.03 -17.56
N VAL A 19 1.52 10.23 -17.71
CA VAL A 19 0.77 11.48 -17.82
C VAL A 19 0.79 11.95 -19.28
N VAL A 20 -0.39 12.08 -19.90
CA VAL A 20 -0.55 12.67 -21.25
C VAL A 20 -1.68 13.69 -21.20
N ASP A 21 -1.38 14.93 -21.56
CA ASP A 21 -2.34 16.06 -21.53
C ASP A 21 -3.07 16.20 -20.18
N GLY A 22 -2.34 15.97 -19.07
CA GLY A 22 -2.87 16.04 -17.70
C GLY A 22 -3.75 14.86 -17.28
N LYS A 23 -3.86 13.80 -18.10
CA LYS A 23 -4.58 12.57 -17.78
C LYS A 23 -3.61 11.44 -17.49
N ILE A 24 -3.99 10.57 -16.56
CA ILE A 24 -3.27 9.33 -16.29
C ILE A 24 -3.79 8.24 -17.22
N LEU A 25 -2.91 7.66 -18.02
CA LEU A 25 -3.28 6.63 -18.98
C LEU A 25 -3.24 5.25 -18.31
N ASN A 26 -4.39 4.58 -18.22
CA ASN A 26 -4.52 3.31 -17.49
C ASN A 26 -3.73 2.19 -18.16
N ASP A 27 -4.09 1.84 -19.40
CA ASP A 27 -3.63 0.61 -20.04
C ASP A 27 -2.13 0.67 -20.37
N GLU A 28 -1.67 1.82 -20.87
CA GLU A 28 -0.24 2.07 -21.12
C GLU A 28 0.57 2.01 -19.84
N THR A 29 0.01 2.48 -18.71
CA THR A 29 0.67 2.34 -17.40
C THR A 29 0.77 0.87 -17.01
N VAL A 30 -0.32 0.10 -17.14
CA VAL A 30 -0.32 -1.34 -16.82
C VAL A 30 0.75 -2.09 -17.62
N GLU A 31 0.93 -1.77 -18.90
CA GLU A 31 2.01 -2.36 -19.71
C GLU A 31 3.41 -2.07 -19.16
N ALA A 32 3.65 -0.87 -18.61
CA ALA A 32 4.91 -0.52 -17.97
C ALA A 32 5.09 -1.23 -16.62
N LEU A 33 4.02 -1.31 -15.81
CA LEU A 33 4.04 -1.99 -14.52
C LEU A 33 4.32 -3.49 -14.67
N VAL A 34 3.81 -4.13 -15.73
CA VAL A 34 4.15 -5.52 -16.07
C VAL A 34 5.66 -5.67 -16.27
N LYS A 35 6.31 -4.78 -17.02
CA LYS A 35 7.76 -4.82 -17.25
C LYS A 35 8.54 -4.62 -15.94
N GLN A 36 8.08 -3.71 -15.09
CA GLN A 36 8.67 -3.48 -13.76
C GLN A 36 8.57 -4.72 -12.87
N ALA A 37 7.39 -5.36 -12.82
CA ALA A 37 7.15 -6.56 -12.03
C ALA A 37 8.03 -7.74 -12.49
N LEU A 38 8.14 -7.96 -13.80
CA LEU A 38 9.01 -9.00 -14.36
C LEU A 38 10.48 -8.74 -14.00
N SER A 39 10.96 -7.51 -14.17
CA SER A 39 12.34 -7.16 -13.81
C SER A 39 12.63 -7.39 -12.32
N GLN A 40 11.69 -7.08 -11.43
CA GLN A 40 11.83 -7.32 -9.99
C GLN A 40 11.78 -8.82 -9.66
N ALA A 41 10.92 -9.60 -10.34
CA ALA A 41 10.84 -11.04 -10.19
C ALA A 41 12.13 -11.74 -10.67
N GLU A 42 12.69 -11.32 -11.80
CA GLU A 42 14.00 -11.79 -12.30
C GLU A 42 15.14 -11.48 -11.31
N ALA A 43 15.06 -10.35 -10.61
CA ALA A 43 15.99 -9.98 -9.55
C ALA A 43 15.80 -10.77 -8.23
N GLY A 44 14.75 -11.61 -8.13
CA GLY A 44 14.49 -12.47 -6.97
C GLY A 44 13.53 -11.89 -5.93
N ALA A 45 12.63 -10.97 -6.31
CA ALA A 45 11.56 -10.54 -5.42
C ALA A 45 10.61 -11.72 -5.09
N ASP A 46 10.27 -11.88 -3.81
CA ASP A 46 9.32 -12.91 -3.35
C ASP A 46 7.86 -12.42 -3.45
N ILE A 47 7.66 -11.12 -3.25
CA ILE A 47 6.35 -10.46 -3.25
C ILE A 47 6.44 -9.18 -4.08
N ILE A 48 5.54 -9.04 -5.04
CA ILE A 48 5.30 -7.79 -5.75
C ILE A 48 4.12 -7.08 -5.09
N GLY A 49 4.29 -5.78 -4.78
CA GLY A 49 3.26 -4.93 -4.22
C GLY A 49 2.85 -3.82 -5.18
N PRO A 50 1.88 -4.04 -6.10
CA PRO A 50 1.41 -3.01 -7.02
C PRO A 50 0.63 -1.94 -6.25
N SER A 51 1.18 -0.73 -6.19
CA SER A 51 0.60 0.37 -5.42
C SER A 51 -0.03 1.47 -6.26
N ASP A 52 -0.09 1.26 -7.57
CA ASP A 52 -0.46 2.23 -8.62
C ASP A 52 -1.95 2.59 -8.71
N MET A 53 -2.85 1.69 -8.26
CA MET A 53 -4.31 1.81 -8.37
C MET A 53 -4.89 1.86 -9.79
N MET A 54 -4.17 1.41 -10.82
CA MET A 54 -4.73 1.24 -12.15
C MET A 54 -5.75 0.08 -12.19
N ASP A 55 -6.70 0.14 -13.11
CA ASP A 55 -7.68 -0.90 -13.31
C ASP A 55 -7.06 -2.10 -14.07
N GLY A 56 -7.34 -3.32 -13.61
CA GLY A 56 -6.90 -4.56 -14.27
C GLY A 56 -5.43 -4.94 -14.09
N ARG A 57 -4.64 -4.14 -13.34
CA ARG A 57 -3.20 -4.41 -13.20
C ARG A 57 -2.89 -5.76 -12.56
N ILE A 58 -3.70 -6.24 -11.61
CA ILE A 58 -3.40 -7.51 -10.92
C ILE A 58 -3.49 -8.67 -11.91
N GLY A 59 -4.54 -8.70 -12.72
CA GLY A 59 -4.71 -9.75 -13.73
C GLY A 59 -3.58 -9.70 -14.77
N ALA A 60 -3.21 -8.50 -15.22
CA ALA A 60 -2.10 -8.32 -16.16
C ALA A 60 -0.76 -8.79 -15.58
N LEU A 61 -0.43 -8.37 -14.35
CA LEU A 61 0.80 -8.77 -13.66
C LEU A 61 0.81 -10.28 -13.41
N ARG A 62 -0.30 -10.87 -12.95
CA ARG A 62 -0.40 -12.31 -12.70
C ARG A 62 -0.14 -13.10 -13.97
N ASN A 63 -0.82 -12.77 -15.07
CA ASN A 63 -0.64 -13.44 -16.35
C ASN A 63 0.81 -13.32 -16.88
N ALA A 64 1.42 -12.15 -16.72
CA ALA A 64 2.79 -11.94 -17.14
C ALA A 64 3.77 -12.78 -16.30
N LEU A 65 3.66 -12.75 -14.98
CA LEU A 65 4.52 -13.52 -14.07
C LEU A 65 4.37 -15.04 -14.34
N GLU A 66 3.16 -15.56 -14.54
CA GLU A 66 2.95 -16.98 -14.90
C GLU A 66 3.60 -17.34 -16.24
N SER A 67 3.35 -16.56 -17.29
CA SER A 67 3.87 -16.84 -18.63
C SER A 67 5.40 -16.77 -18.73
N HIS A 68 6.05 -16.07 -17.80
CA HIS A 68 7.52 -15.99 -17.70
C HIS A 68 8.10 -16.96 -16.65
N GLY A 69 7.29 -17.86 -16.08
CA GLY A 69 7.75 -18.90 -15.15
C GLY A 69 7.93 -18.44 -13.69
N HIS A 70 7.49 -17.23 -13.34
CA HIS A 70 7.51 -16.69 -11.97
C HIS A 70 6.24 -17.08 -11.18
N THR A 71 5.91 -18.37 -11.15
CA THR A 71 4.65 -18.88 -10.57
C THR A 71 4.60 -18.79 -9.04
N ASN A 72 5.77 -18.68 -8.38
CA ASN A 72 5.87 -18.60 -6.92
C ASN A 72 5.96 -17.16 -6.39
N VAL A 73 6.04 -16.17 -7.27
CA VAL A 73 6.06 -14.76 -6.87
C VAL A 73 4.64 -14.34 -6.51
N MET A 74 4.46 -13.87 -5.28
CA MET A 74 3.16 -13.48 -4.75
C MET A 74 2.81 -12.03 -5.10
N LEU A 75 1.51 -11.75 -5.19
CA LEU A 75 0.96 -10.41 -5.38
C LEU A 75 0.28 -9.91 -4.10
N MET A 76 0.80 -8.83 -3.52
CA MET A 76 0.15 -8.08 -2.46
C MET A 76 -0.47 -6.81 -3.04
N SER A 77 -1.74 -6.89 -3.41
CA SER A 77 -2.44 -5.78 -4.05
C SER A 77 -2.70 -4.65 -3.06
N TYR A 78 -2.33 -3.41 -3.39
CA TYR A 78 -2.87 -2.20 -2.74
C TYR A 78 -4.28 -1.93 -3.24
N ALA A 79 -5.19 -2.88 -2.96
CA ALA A 79 -6.54 -2.90 -3.51
C ALA A 79 -7.41 -1.73 -3.04
N ALA A 80 -7.18 -1.24 -1.81
CA ALA A 80 -7.89 -0.10 -1.25
C ALA A 80 -6.90 1.00 -0.82
N LYS A 81 -6.32 1.70 -1.79
CA LYS A 81 -5.44 2.86 -1.57
C LYS A 81 -6.21 4.16 -1.81
N TYR A 82 -6.37 4.94 -0.75
CA TYR A 82 -7.14 6.18 -0.73
C TYR A 82 -6.31 7.41 -1.07
N ALA A 83 -6.94 8.41 -1.68
CA ALA A 83 -6.41 9.75 -1.93
C ALA A 83 -6.31 10.53 -0.61
N SER A 84 -5.23 10.30 0.14
CA SER A 84 -5.11 10.73 1.53
C SER A 84 -4.15 11.90 1.75
N GLY A 85 -4.48 12.78 2.71
CA GLY A 85 -3.57 13.79 3.24
C GLY A 85 -2.45 13.23 4.12
N PHE A 86 -2.48 11.96 4.52
CA PHE A 86 -1.48 11.36 5.41
C PHE A 86 -0.16 10.97 4.70
N TYR A 87 -0.04 11.18 3.39
CA TYR A 87 1.17 10.81 2.63
C TYR A 87 2.27 11.88 2.60
N GLY A 88 2.04 13.06 3.16
CA GLY A 88 2.98 14.19 3.09
C GLY A 88 4.43 13.82 3.43
N PRO A 89 4.71 13.27 4.64
CA PRO A 89 6.09 12.98 5.03
C PRO A 89 6.78 11.90 4.17
N PHE A 90 6.03 11.00 3.53
CA PHE A 90 6.59 10.02 2.59
C PHE A 90 7.05 10.71 1.32
N ARG A 91 6.24 11.62 0.77
CA ARG A 91 6.59 12.36 -0.46
C ARG A 91 7.89 13.16 -0.29
N ASP A 92 8.12 13.70 0.91
CA ASP A 92 9.38 14.40 1.23
C ASP A 92 10.56 13.42 1.23
N ALA A 93 10.37 12.23 1.82
CA ALA A 93 11.42 11.22 1.96
C ALA A 93 11.86 10.60 0.61
N VAL A 94 10.93 10.44 -0.35
CA VAL A 94 11.24 9.88 -1.69
C VAL A 94 11.51 10.95 -2.75
N GLY A 95 11.56 12.23 -2.38
CA GLY A 95 11.81 13.33 -3.31
C GLY A 95 10.64 13.66 -4.25
N ALA A 96 9.46 13.10 -4.02
CA ALA A 96 8.27 13.27 -4.87
C ALA A 96 7.48 14.57 -4.55
N SER A 97 7.69 15.21 -3.40
CA SER A 97 6.95 16.42 -3.01
C SER A 97 7.12 17.59 -3.97
N GLY A 98 8.29 17.71 -4.62
CA GLY A 98 8.53 18.73 -5.64
C GLY A 98 8.07 18.33 -7.05
N ALA A 99 7.88 17.02 -7.29
CA ALA A 99 7.54 16.48 -8.60
C ALA A 99 6.02 16.40 -8.84
N LEU A 100 5.23 16.10 -7.80
CA LEU A 100 3.79 15.91 -7.95
C LEU A 100 3.09 17.21 -8.36
N LYS A 101 2.55 17.22 -9.58
CA LYS A 101 1.68 18.30 -10.08
C LYS A 101 0.23 17.85 -10.02
N GLY A 102 -0.62 18.58 -9.31
CA GLY A 102 -2.04 18.21 -9.12
C GLY A 102 -2.24 17.21 -7.98
N ASP A 103 -3.17 16.28 -8.15
CA ASP A 103 -3.49 15.26 -7.15
C ASP A 103 -3.65 13.87 -7.77
N LYS A 104 -3.85 12.86 -6.91
CA LYS A 104 -3.95 11.45 -7.29
C LYS A 104 -5.41 10.94 -7.26
N SER A 105 -6.39 11.85 -7.21
CA SER A 105 -7.82 11.51 -6.99
C SER A 105 -8.49 10.84 -8.19
N SER A 106 -7.88 10.90 -9.38
CA SER A 106 -8.41 10.22 -10.57
C SER A 106 -8.22 8.70 -10.57
N TYR A 107 -7.42 8.15 -9.65
CA TYR A 107 -7.15 6.71 -9.54
C TYR A 107 -7.09 6.21 -8.09
N GLN A 108 -6.64 7.04 -7.13
CA GLN A 108 -6.76 6.70 -5.71
C GLN A 108 -8.19 6.97 -5.23
N MET A 109 -8.67 6.12 -4.33
CA MET A 109 -10.06 6.14 -3.89
C MET A 109 -10.42 7.42 -3.10
N ASP A 110 -11.66 7.86 -3.21
CA ASP A 110 -12.21 8.90 -2.33
C ASP A 110 -12.29 8.36 -0.89
N PRO A 111 -11.67 9.04 0.11
CA PRO A 111 -11.79 8.71 1.53
C PRO A 111 -13.21 8.53 2.06
N ALA A 112 -14.22 9.12 1.42
CA ALA A 112 -15.62 9.00 1.81
C ALA A 112 -16.22 7.61 1.50
N ASN A 113 -15.57 6.80 0.66
CA ASN A 113 -16.15 5.57 0.13
C ASN A 113 -15.66 4.31 0.85
N SER A 114 -16.60 3.57 1.45
CA SER A 114 -16.34 2.26 2.06
C SER A 114 -16.74 1.10 1.14
N ASP A 115 -17.92 1.15 0.52
CA ASP A 115 -18.42 0.09 -0.36
C ASP A 115 -17.55 -0.11 -1.61
N GLU A 116 -16.95 0.97 -2.11
CA GLU A 116 -16.00 0.91 -3.23
C GLU A 116 -14.78 0.03 -2.88
N ALA A 117 -14.30 0.07 -1.64
CA ALA A 117 -13.14 -0.72 -1.21
C ALA A 117 -13.43 -2.22 -1.36
N LEU A 118 -14.63 -2.66 -0.99
CA LEU A 118 -15.04 -4.05 -1.13
C LEU A 118 -15.09 -4.47 -2.60
N ARG A 119 -15.57 -3.59 -3.48
CA ARG A 119 -15.63 -3.86 -4.92
C ARG A 119 -14.24 -4.01 -5.54
N LEU A 120 -13.30 -3.12 -5.19
CA LEU A 120 -11.93 -3.17 -5.71
C LEU A 120 -11.14 -4.35 -5.14
N VAL A 121 -11.31 -4.67 -3.85
CA VAL A 121 -10.74 -5.87 -3.23
C VAL A 121 -11.28 -7.15 -3.88
N ALA A 122 -12.59 -7.23 -4.11
CA ALA A 122 -13.19 -8.39 -4.79
C ALA A 122 -12.62 -8.58 -6.20
N ARG A 123 -12.47 -7.48 -6.96
CA ARG A 123 -11.83 -7.51 -8.28
C ARG A 123 -10.42 -8.06 -8.19
N ASP A 124 -9.58 -7.48 -7.35
CA ASP A 124 -8.17 -7.83 -7.27
C ASP A 124 -7.95 -9.28 -6.81
N LEU A 125 -8.77 -9.77 -5.88
CA LEU A 125 -8.77 -11.19 -5.50
C LEU A 125 -9.17 -12.08 -6.67
N SER A 126 -10.19 -11.69 -7.45
CA SER A 126 -10.61 -12.45 -8.64
C SER A 126 -9.58 -12.43 -9.77
N GLU A 127 -8.72 -11.42 -9.79
CA GLU A 127 -7.61 -11.26 -10.73
C GLU A 127 -6.33 -12.00 -10.30
N GLY A 128 -6.31 -12.60 -9.09
CA GLY A 128 -5.21 -13.43 -8.62
C GLY A 128 -4.27 -12.76 -7.61
N ALA A 129 -4.72 -11.75 -6.87
CA ALA A 129 -3.99 -11.27 -5.70
C ALA A 129 -3.97 -12.31 -4.57
N ASP A 130 -2.79 -12.61 -4.02
CA ASP A 130 -2.62 -13.52 -2.88
C ASP A 130 -2.95 -12.82 -1.54
N MET A 131 -2.70 -11.52 -1.49
CA MET A 131 -2.87 -10.67 -0.32
C MET A 131 -3.44 -9.32 -0.75
N VAL A 132 -4.18 -8.67 0.14
CA VAL A 132 -4.75 -7.33 -0.13
C VAL A 132 -4.36 -6.34 0.95
N MET A 133 -4.21 -5.08 0.57
CA MET A 133 -3.78 -4.00 1.44
C MET A 133 -4.74 -2.81 1.44
N VAL A 134 -5.04 -2.33 2.64
CA VAL A 134 -5.69 -1.05 2.89
C VAL A 134 -4.64 0.01 3.21
N LYS A 135 -4.72 1.17 2.56
CA LYS A 135 -3.78 2.28 2.75
C LYS A 135 -4.50 3.63 2.62
N PRO A 136 -4.41 4.56 3.59
CA PRO A 136 -3.69 4.48 4.88
C PRO A 136 -4.24 3.46 5.88
N GLY A 137 -3.64 3.44 7.07
CA GLY A 137 -3.89 2.43 8.09
C GLY A 137 -4.89 2.85 9.17
N MET A 138 -4.42 3.57 10.19
CA MET A 138 -5.19 3.95 11.39
C MET A 138 -6.54 4.63 11.08
N PRO A 139 -6.64 5.57 10.13
CA PRO A 139 -7.93 6.19 9.82
C PRO A 139 -8.90 5.29 9.03
N TYR A 140 -8.48 4.09 8.61
CA TYR A 140 -9.24 3.16 7.75
C TYR A 140 -9.33 1.75 8.36
N LEU A 141 -9.24 1.63 9.69
CA LEU A 141 -9.37 0.34 10.38
C LEU A 141 -10.77 -0.28 10.24
N ASP A 142 -11.79 0.56 10.02
CA ASP A 142 -13.13 0.11 9.66
C ASP A 142 -13.14 -0.61 8.30
N ILE A 143 -12.40 -0.11 7.32
CA ILE A 143 -12.23 -0.76 6.01
C ILE A 143 -11.49 -2.09 6.16
N CYS A 144 -10.42 -2.13 6.95
CA CYS A 144 -9.69 -3.37 7.25
C CYS A 144 -10.63 -4.44 7.82
N ARG A 145 -11.51 -4.05 8.76
CA ARG A 145 -12.51 -4.93 9.36
C ARG A 145 -13.53 -5.41 8.34
N LEU A 146 -14.04 -4.52 7.47
CA LEU A 146 -15.00 -4.87 6.42
C LEU A 146 -14.39 -5.86 5.42
N VAL A 147 -13.16 -5.59 4.95
CA VAL A 147 -12.42 -6.47 4.03
C VAL A 147 -12.19 -7.84 4.65
N LYS A 148 -11.68 -7.88 5.90
CA LYS A 148 -11.41 -9.15 6.57
C LYS A 148 -12.68 -9.97 6.77
N ALA A 149 -13.79 -9.32 7.15
CA ALA A 149 -15.07 -9.99 7.35
C ALA A 149 -15.70 -10.49 6.04
N ALA A 150 -15.58 -9.74 4.95
CA ALA A 150 -16.18 -10.08 3.67
C ALA A 150 -15.42 -11.20 2.94
N PHE A 151 -14.09 -11.18 2.96
CA PHE A 151 -13.28 -12.05 2.11
C PHE A 151 -12.45 -13.09 2.87
N GLY A 152 -12.13 -12.86 4.15
CA GLY A 152 -11.26 -13.75 4.93
C GLY A 152 -9.80 -13.83 4.45
N ALA A 153 -9.48 -13.24 3.30
CA ALA A 153 -8.16 -13.23 2.68
C ALA A 153 -7.09 -12.62 3.60
N PRO A 154 -5.80 -12.96 3.39
CA PRO A 154 -4.69 -12.27 4.02
C PRO A 154 -4.80 -10.75 3.81
N THR A 155 -5.10 -10.03 4.89
CA THR A 155 -5.39 -8.60 4.86
C THR A 155 -4.26 -7.85 5.54
N PHE A 156 -3.66 -6.91 4.84
CA PHE A 156 -2.59 -6.06 5.33
C PHE A 156 -3.06 -4.61 5.40
N ALA A 157 -2.37 -3.82 6.21
CA ALA A 157 -2.55 -2.38 6.23
C ALA A 157 -1.21 -1.67 6.33
N TYR A 158 -1.16 -0.45 5.80
CA TYR A 158 0.04 0.38 5.84
C TYR A 158 -0.15 1.51 6.85
N GLN A 159 0.57 1.49 7.97
CA GLN A 159 0.64 2.63 8.89
C GLN A 159 1.54 3.70 8.28
N VAL A 160 0.93 4.66 7.58
CA VAL A 160 1.65 5.54 6.66
C VAL A 160 2.55 6.53 7.39
N SER A 161 3.37 7.23 6.61
CA SER A 161 4.34 8.20 7.10
C SER A 161 3.72 9.31 7.93
N GLY A 162 2.53 9.81 7.57
CA GLY A 162 1.80 10.80 8.35
C GLY A 162 1.38 10.28 9.73
N GLU A 163 0.90 9.03 9.80
CA GLU A 163 0.54 8.38 11.06
C GLU A 163 1.77 8.21 11.96
N TYR A 164 2.89 7.75 11.38
CA TYR A 164 4.17 7.66 12.08
C TYR A 164 4.64 9.02 12.60
N ALA A 165 4.62 10.05 11.76
CA ALA A 165 5.06 11.41 12.12
C ALA A 165 4.19 12.01 13.22
N MET A 166 2.86 11.82 13.16
CA MET A 166 1.93 12.27 14.20
C MET A 166 2.26 11.65 15.56
N ILE A 167 2.46 10.32 15.60
CA ILE A 167 2.79 9.61 16.84
C ILE A 167 4.16 10.06 17.36
N GLN A 168 5.18 10.12 16.49
CA GLN A 168 6.52 10.57 16.87
C GLN A 168 6.53 11.99 17.40
N ALA A 169 5.81 12.92 16.76
CA ALA A 169 5.74 14.31 17.22
C ALA A 169 5.11 14.40 18.62
N ALA A 170 4.01 13.68 18.87
CA ALA A 170 3.38 13.67 20.19
C ALA A 170 4.30 13.06 21.28
N ILE A 171 5.05 12.01 20.95
CA ILE A 171 6.06 11.41 21.84
C ILE A 171 7.18 12.41 22.15
N GLN A 172 7.75 13.05 21.13
CA GLN A 172 8.87 13.99 21.28
C GLN A 172 8.50 15.24 22.08
N ASN A 173 7.23 15.65 22.04
CA ASN A 173 6.70 16.72 22.87
C ASN A 173 6.30 16.27 24.29
N GLY A 174 6.47 14.98 24.62
CA GLY A 174 6.12 14.42 25.92
C GLY A 174 4.62 14.30 26.18
N TRP A 175 3.79 14.39 25.14
CA TRP A 175 2.32 14.29 25.28
C TRP A 175 1.85 12.85 25.43
N LEU A 176 2.56 11.90 24.82
CA LEU A 176 2.23 10.48 24.83
C LEU A 176 3.44 9.64 25.26
N ASP A 177 3.13 8.58 26.01
CA ASP A 177 4.09 7.54 26.39
C ASP A 177 4.44 6.69 25.16
N SER A 178 5.72 6.68 24.80
CA SER A 178 6.21 6.00 23.58
C SER A 178 6.02 4.49 23.63
N ASP A 179 6.21 3.88 24.80
CA ASP A 179 6.11 2.44 25.00
C ASP A 179 4.69 1.96 24.75
N LYS A 180 3.72 2.70 25.27
CA LYS A 180 2.29 2.40 25.13
C LYS A 180 1.75 2.73 23.75
N VAL A 181 1.91 3.97 23.28
CA VAL A 181 1.17 4.43 22.10
C VAL A 181 1.57 3.70 20.82
N ILE A 182 2.86 3.37 20.66
CA ILE A 182 3.33 2.64 19.48
C ILE A 182 2.71 1.24 19.46
N MET A 183 2.82 0.49 20.57
CA MET A 183 2.31 -0.88 20.63
C MET A 183 0.78 -0.93 20.55
N GLU A 184 0.09 0.00 21.22
CA GLU A 184 -1.36 0.10 21.14
C GLU A 184 -1.82 0.43 19.71
N SER A 185 -1.15 1.35 19.01
CA SER A 185 -1.47 1.67 17.63
C SER A 185 -1.42 0.42 16.75
N LEU A 186 -0.34 -0.38 16.85
CA LEU A 186 -0.19 -1.63 16.09
C LEU A 186 -1.19 -2.71 16.51
N LEU A 187 -1.52 -2.80 17.80
CA LEU A 187 -2.54 -3.72 18.30
C LEU A 187 -3.92 -3.42 17.69
N THR A 188 -4.25 -2.15 17.45
CA THR A 188 -5.54 -1.78 16.84
C THR A 188 -5.69 -2.30 15.41
N PHE A 189 -4.61 -2.38 14.63
CA PHE A 189 -4.60 -3.03 13.31
C PHE A 189 -4.88 -4.53 13.41
N LYS A 190 -4.22 -5.22 14.35
CA LYS A 190 -4.46 -6.65 14.60
C LYS A 190 -5.91 -6.89 15.01
N ARG A 191 -6.46 -6.05 15.90
CA ARG A 191 -7.88 -6.09 16.30
C ARG A 191 -8.82 -5.86 15.13
N ALA A 192 -8.47 -4.98 14.19
CA ALA A 192 -9.25 -4.72 12.99
C ALA A 192 -9.22 -5.87 11.97
N GLY A 193 -8.40 -6.91 12.19
CA GLY A 193 -8.33 -8.08 11.33
C GLY A 193 -7.13 -8.12 10.40
N CYS A 194 -6.17 -7.21 10.54
CA CYS A 194 -4.95 -7.24 9.73
C CYS A 194 -4.06 -8.41 10.14
N ASP A 195 -3.62 -9.21 9.16
CA ASP A 195 -2.67 -10.31 9.32
C ASP A 195 -1.23 -9.78 9.40
N GLY A 196 -0.91 -8.72 8.64
CA GLY A 196 0.35 -7.99 8.74
C GLY A 196 0.18 -6.47 8.66
N ILE A 197 1.21 -5.76 9.12
CA ILE A 197 1.23 -4.29 9.18
C ILE A 197 2.55 -3.83 8.58
N LEU A 198 2.49 -3.02 7.53
CA LEU A 198 3.66 -2.30 7.05
C LEU A 198 3.75 -1.00 7.87
N THR A 199 4.80 -0.88 8.67
CA THR A 199 4.97 0.23 9.60
C THR A 199 6.44 0.60 9.76
N TYR A 200 6.72 1.89 9.83
CA TYR A 200 8.04 2.43 10.17
C TYR A 200 8.45 2.10 11.62
N PHE A 201 7.49 1.75 12.49
CA PHE A 201 7.77 1.28 13.85
C PHE A 201 8.21 -0.18 13.92
N ALA A 202 8.26 -0.94 12.81
CA ALA A 202 8.54 -2.37 12.83
C ALA A 202 9.83 -2.74 13.60
N PRO A 203 10.99 -2.07 13.40
CA PRO A 203 12.21 -2.39 14.15
C PRO A 203 12.10 -2.09 15.66
N GLU A 204 11.32 -1.09 16.04
CA GLU A 204 11.10 -0.71 17.45
C GLU A 204 10.12 -1.69 18.13
N ALA A 205 9.00 -2.00 17.46
CA ALA A 205 8.03 -2.98 17.95
C ALA A 205 8.66 -4.37 18.12
N ALA A 206 9.51 -4.81 17.17
CA ALA A 206 10.23 -6.06 17.27
C ALA A 206 11.15 -6.11 18.50
N ARG A 207 11.91 -5.04 18.77
CA ARG A 207 12.77 -4.94 19.97
C ARG A 207 11.98 -4.99 21.27
N ARG A 208 10.76 -4.46 21.29
CA ARG A 208 9.88 -4.48 22.47
C ARG A 208 9.28 -5.87 22.71
N LEU A 209 8.77 -6.50 21.65
CA LEU A 209 8.21 -7.86 21.72
C LEU A 209 9.27 -8.88 22.15
N ALA A 210 10.52 -8.73 21.70
CA ALA A 210 11.62 -9.59 22.09
C ALA A 210 12.00 -9.52 23.59
N LYS A 211 11.56 -8.49 24.33
CA LYS A 211 11.76 -8.39 25.78
C LYS A 211 10.64 -9.05 26.59
N LEU A 212 9.52 -9.39 25.95
CA LEU A 212 8.36 -10.02 26.59
C LEU A 212 8.44 -11.55 26.56
N GLY A 213 9.27 -12.13 25.70
CA GLY A 213 9.56 -13.56 25.61
C GLY A 213 10.92 -13.89 26.21
#